data_AF-A0A316UVT9-F1
#
_entry.id   AF-A0A316UVT9-F1
#
_cell.length_a   1.000
_cell.length_b   1.000
_cell.length_c   1.000
_cell.angle_alpha   90.00
_cell.angle_beta   90.00
_cell.angle_gamma   90.00
#
_symmetry.space_group_name_H-M   'P 1'
#
loop_
_entity.id
_entity.type
_entity.pdbx_description
1 polymer ?
#
loop_
_entity_poly.entity_id
_entity_poly.type
_entity_poly.pdbx_seq_one_letter_code
_entity_poly.pdbx_strand_id
1 'polypeptide(L)'
;RAPSLLMGYIGSQLIGGLYTTLAFDERCAKIAYLIHAPLWPAVFWFTVGFWPKVQVAITVGWSVGLWFIWHGRFLRFFILYIGLLSLFYVLWDVVDDFFFHKENESDASLLHRLVPGVKPGVWALIFLLTASITLGCSILAGLHFFRGPDIHTPSQHFLPT
;
A
#
# COMPACT_ATOMS: atom_id res chain seq x y z
N ARG A 1 -6.37 18.38 16.32
CA ARG A 1 -5.10 17.74 15.86
C ARG A 1 -5.13 16.20 15.93
N ALA A 2 -6.07 15.55 16.63
CA ALA A 2 -6.20 14.08 16.63
C ALA A 2 -6.52 13.39 15.28
N PRO A 3 -7.30 13.97 14.33
CA PRO A 3 -7.73 13.21 13.15
C PRO A 3 -6.60 12.91 12.15
N SER A 4 -5.54 13.72 12.11
CA SER A 4 -4.42 13.49 11.18
C SER A 4 -3.56 12.28 11.54
N LEU A 5 -3.49 11.92 12.84
CA LEU A 5 -2.70 10.77 13.30
C LEU A 5 -3.39 9.42 13.02
N LEU A 6 -4.72 9.38 13.13
CA LEU A 6 -5.49 8.19 12.74
C LEU A 6 -5.45 7.94 11.23
N MET A 7 -5.27 9.00 10.44
CA MET A 7 -5.30 8.95 8.98
C MET A 7 -4.15 8.12 8.40
N GLY A 8 -3.00 8.04 9.10
CA GLY A 8 -1.86 7.25 8.67
C GLY A 8 -2.19 5.75 8.61
N TYR A 9 -2.59 5.18 9.74
CA TYR A 9 -2.93 3.75 9.84
C TYR A 9 -4.24 3.39 9.14
N ILE A 10 -5.28 4.21 9.24
CA ILE A 10 -6.56 3.90 8.59
C ILE A 10 -6.43 4.10 7.07
N GLY A 11 -5.79 5.18 6.61
CA GLY A 11 -5.60 5.46 5.19
C GLY A 11 -4.75 4.39 4.50
N SER A 12 -3.66 3.97 5.14
CA SER A 12 -2.80 2.89 4.62
C SER A 12 -3.54 1.56 4.53
N GLN A 13 -4.39 1.22 5.50
CA GLN A 13 -5.24 0.03 5.45
C GLN A 13 -6.28 0.09 4.33
N LEU A 14 -6.93 1.24 4.14
CA LEU A 14 -7.94 1.42 3.09
C LEU A 14 -7.33 1.33 1.69
N ILE A 15 -6.26 2.08 1.43
CA ILE A 15 -5.55 2.06 0.13
C ILE A 15 -4.95 0.68 -0.11
N GLY A 16 -4.29 0.12 0.92
CA GLY A 16 -3.66 -1.18 0.83
C GLY A 16 -4.64 -2.30 0.54
N GLY A 17 -5.79 -2.32 1.23
CA GLY A 17 -6.86 -3.28 0.97
C GLY A 17 -7.49 -3.13 -0.42
N LEU A 18 -7.73 -1.89 -0.85
CA LEU A 18 -8.24 -1.61 -2.19
C LEU A 18 -7.29 -2.12 -3.28
N TYR A 19 -6.01 -1.76 -3.20
CA TYR A 19 -5.01 -2.18 -4.19
C TYR A 19 -4.79 -3.69 -4.18
N THR A 20 -4.78 -4.32 -3.01
CA THR A 20 -4.70 -5.79 -2.87
C THR A 20 -5.86 -6.46 -3.59
N THR A 21 -7.08 -5.91 -3.47
CA THR A 21 -8.28 -6.44 -4.14
C THR A 21 -8.22 -6.23 -5.65
N LEU A 22 -7.91 -5.01 -6.10
CA LEU A 22 -7.85 -4.65 -7.53
C LEU A 22 -6.75 -5.38 -8.30
N ALA A 23 -5.70 -5.84 -7.62
CA ALA A 23 -4.61 -6.57 -8.23
C ALA A 23 -5.00 -7.98 -8.74
N PHE A 24 -6.17 -8.51 -8.38
CA PHE A 24 -6.64 -9.81 -8.87
C PHE A 24 -7.10 -9.76 -10.33
N ASP A 25 -7.40 -8.57 -10.87
CA ASP A 25 -7.76 -8.35 -12.27
C ASP A 25 -6.76 -7.42 -12.98
N GLU A 26 -6.42 -7.77 -14.23
CA GLU A 26 -5.40 -7.02 -14.99
C GLU A 26 -5.88 -5.63 -15.42
N ARG A 27 -7.15 -5.46 -15.77
CA ARG A 27 -7.69 -4.13 -16.14
C ARG A 27 -7.74 -3.24 -14.91
N CYS A 28 -8.27 -3.74 -13.81
CA CYS A 28 -8.33 -3.02 -12.54
C CYS A 28 -6.93 -2.62 -12.07
N ALA A 29 -5.94 -3.51 -12.18
CA ALA A 29 -4.56 -3.21 -11.86
C ALA A 29 -3.95 -2.11 -12.75
N LYS A 30 -4.21 -2.13 -14.06
CA LYS A 30 -3.75 -1.05 -14.96
C LYS A 30 -4.36 0.29 -14.60
N ILE A 31 -5.66 0.33 -14.29
CA ILE A 31 -6.36 1.55 -13.84
C ILE A 31 -5.76 2.04 -12.51
N ALA A 32 -5.59 1.13 -11.54
CA ALA A 32 -4.98 1.45 -10.25
C ALA A 32 -3.56 2.02 -10.42
N TYR A 33 -2.76 1.46 -11.34
CA TYR A 33 -1.45 1.98 -11.68
C TYR A 33 -1.51 3.39 -12.28
N LEU A 34 -2.43 3.68 -13.19
CA LEU A 34 -2.59 5.03 -13.76
C LEU A 34 -2.96 6.08 -12.71
N ILE A 35 -3.70 5.67 -11.68
CA ILE A 35 -4.02 6.54 -10.53
C ILE A 35 -2.80 6.70 -9.60
N HIS A 36 -2.02 5.64 -9.41
CA HIS A 36 -0.87 5.65 -8.51
C HIS A 36 0.37 6.34 -9.10
N ALA A 37 0.63 6.17 -10.40
CA ALA A 37 1.85 6.63 -11.07
C ALA A 37 2.12 8.15 -10.91
N PRO A 38 1.11 9.04 -10.98
CA PRO A 38 1.29 10.48 -10.75
C PRO A 38 1.75 10.84 -9.33
N LEU A 39 1.64 9.93 -8.35
CA LEU A 39 2.11 10.16 -6.98
C LEU A 39 3.64 10.06 -6.89
N TRP A 40 4.30 9.32 -7.77
CA TRP A 40 5.74 9.12 -7.71
C TRP A 40 6.58 10.39 -7.89
N PRO A 41 6.28 11.31 -8.83
CA PRO A 41 6.95 12.60 -8.90
C PRO A 41 6.86 13.41 -7.61
N ALA A 42 5.70 13.37 -6.92
CA ALA A 42 5.55 14.02 -5.62
C ALA A 42 6.44 13.36 -4.57
N VAL A 43 6.46 12.02 -4.50
CA VAL A 43 7.37 11.28 -3.61
C VAL A 43 8.83 11.65 -3.89
N PHE A 44 9.25 11.66 -5.16
CA PHE A 44 10.62 12.02 -5.55
C PHE A 44 10.99 13.45 -5.14
N TRP A 45 10.04 14.40 -5.25
CA TRP A 45 10.23 15.80 -4.87
C TRP A 45 10.41 15.97 -3.36
N PHE A 46 9.57 15.33 -2.55
CA PHE A 46 9.59 15.47 -1.09
C PHE A 46 10.63 14.61 -0.40
N THR A 47 11.15 13.58 -1.08
CA THR A 47 12.17 12.69 -0.52
C THR A 47 13.51 13.43 -0.39
N VAL A 48 14.10 13.37 0.80
CA VAL A 48 15.40 13.98 1.11
C VAL A 48 16.51 12.93 1.10
N GLY A 49 17.68 13.29 0.57
CA GLY A 49 18.85 12.42 0.49
C GLY A 49 19.01 11.71 -0.86
N PHE A 50 20.25 11.35 -1.17
CA PHE A 50 20.60 10.72 -2.46
C PHE A 50 20.02 9.31 -2.59
N TRP A 51 20.24 8.45 -1.60
CA TRP A 51 19.83 7.04 -1.67
C TRP A 51 18.31 6.85 -1.78
N PRO A 52 17.47 7.53 -0.99
CA PRO A 52 16.01 7.41 -1.15
C PRO A 52 15.53 7.89 -2.52
N LYS A 53 16.12 8.96 -3.08
CA LYS A 53 15.78 9.41 -4.45
C LYS A 53 16.15 8.36 -5.51
N VAL A 54 17.29 7.68 -5.35
CA VAL A 54 17.70 6.57 -6.23
C VAL A 54 16.70 5.41 -6.13
N GLN A 55 16.25 5.04 -4.93
CA GLN A 55 15.25 3.99 -4.74
C GLN A 55 13.91 4.34 -5.40
N VAL A 56 13.46 5.59 -5.29
CA VAL A 56 12.26 6.08 -5.97
C VAL A 56 12.44 6.02 -7.48
N ALA A 57 13.57 6.49 -8.02
CA ALA A 57 13.84 6.45 -9.46
C ALA A 57 13.86 5.01 -10.01
N ILE A 58 14.45 4.06 -9.28
CA ILE A 58 14.45 2.64 -9.64
C ILE A 58 13.03 2.10 -9.64
N THR A 59 12.23 2.43 -8.62
CA THR A 59 10.84 1.94 -8.49
C THR A 59 9.97 2.46 -9.63
N VAL A 60 10.10 3.76 -9.96
CA VAL A 60 9.42 4.38 -11.11
C VAL A 60 9.84 3.70 -12.41
N GLY A 61 11.15 3.60 -12.67
CA GLY A 61 11.68 2.96 -13.87
C GLY A 61 11.20 1.51 -14.01
N TRP A 62 11.19 0.76 -12.92
CA TRP A 62 10.67 -0.61 -12.88
C TRP A 62 9.19 -0.67 -13.25
N SER A 63 8.37 0.16 -12.61
CA SER A 63 6.92 0.19 -12.86
C SER A 63 6.55 0.62 -14.29
N VAL A 64 7.28 1.58 -14.85
CA VAL A 64 7.13 1.97 -16.26
C VAL A 64 7.59 0.84 -17.19
N GLY A 65 8.69 0.16 -16.86
CA GLY A 65 9.14 -1.02 -17.61
C GLY A 65 8.08 -2.13 -17.65
N LEU A 66 7.43 -2.40 -16.51
CA LEU A 66 6.34 -3.39 -16.42
C LEU A 66 5.12 -3.04 -17.27
N TRP A 67 4.90 -1.77 -17.62
CA TRP A 67 3.80 -1.35 -18.50
C TRP A 67 3.92 -1.90 -19.92
N PHE A 68 5.12 -1.85 -20.48
CA PHE A 68 5.38 -2.29 -21.86
C PHE A 68 5.62 -3.81 -21.97
N ILE A 69 5.88 -4.47 -20.85
CA ILE A 69 6.17 -5.91 -20.81
C ILE A 69 4.86 -6.70 -20.82
N TRP A 70 4.69 -7.57 -21.81
CA TRP A 70 3.52 -8.46 -21.95
C TRP A 70 2.18 -7.70 -21.86
N HIS A 71 2.08 -6.53 -22.50
CA HIS A 71 0.91 -5.65 -22.44
C HIS A 71 0.49 -5.27 -21.01
N GLY A 72 1.46 -5.04 -20.11
CA GLY A 72 1.19 -4.57 -18.74
C GLY A 72 0.63 -5.63 -17.79
N ARG A 73 0.60 -6.92 -18.16
CA ARG A 73 0.05 -7.99 -17.31
C ARG A 73 0.73 -8.09 -15.94
N PHE A 74 2.02 -7.74 -15.87
CA PHE A 74 2.79 -7.80 -14.63
C PHE A 74 2.53 -6.63 -13.68
N LEU A 75 1.87 -5.56 -14.12
CA LEU A 75 1.49 -4.43 -13.25
C LEU A 75 0.61 -4.89 -12.08
N ARG A 76 -0.15 -5.98 -12.27
CA ARG A 76 -0.97 -6.56 -11.20
C ARG A 76 -0.13 -6.96 -9.98
N PHE A 77 1.06 -7.52 -10.19
CA PHE A 77 1.95 -7.88 -9.10
C PHE A 77 2.60 -6.67 -8.46
N PHE A 78 2.88 -5.63 -9.25
CA PHE A 78 3.36 -4.35 -8.73
C PHE A 78 2.30 -3.68 -7.84
N ILE A 79 1.04 -3.62 -8.28
CA ILE A 79 -0.06 -3.06 -7.47
C ILE A 79 -0.34 -3.91 -6.24
N LEU A 80 -0.29 -5.24 -6.36
CA LEU A 80 -0.37 -6.14 -5.20
C LEU A 80 0.73 -5.84 -4.18
N TYR A 81 1.97 -5.64 -4.66
CA TYR A 81 3.10 -5.29 -3.81
C TYR A 81 2.90 -3.94 -3.09
N ILE A 82 2.47 -2.89 -3.80
CA ILE A 82 2.15 -1.59 -3.18
C ILE A 82 1.01 -1.73 -2.16
N GLY A 83 -0.02 -2.53 -2.47
CA GLY A 83 -1.12 -2.81 -1.57
C GLY A 83 -0.67 -3.50 -0.28
N LEU A 84 0.17 -4.53 -0.42
CA LEU A 84 0.74 -5.26 0.71
C LEU A 84 1.67 -4.39 1.57
N LEU A 85 2.55 -3.61 0.93
CA LEU A 85 3.42 -2.67 1.66
C LEU A 85 2.63 -1.62 2.42
N SER A 86 1.51 -1.15 1.86
CA SER A 86 0.62 -0.21 2.53
C SER A 86 -0.03 -0.83 3.77
N LEU A 87 -0.48 -2.10 3.69
CA LEU A 87 -1.02 -2.82 4.85
C LEU A 87 0.06 -3.11 5.91
N PHE A 88 1.29 -3.40 5.46
CA PHE A 88 2.43 -3.66 6.33
C PHE A 88 3.00 -2.39 6.96
N TYR A 89 2.55 -1.20 6.56
CA TYR A 89 2.97 0.07 7.16
C TYR A 89 2.83 0.05 8.69
N VAL A 90 1.67 -0.40 9.19
CA VAL A 90 1.41 -0.52 10.64
C VAL A 90 2.41 -1.47 11.30
N LEU A 91 2.72 -2.60 10.65
CA LEU A 91 3.67 -3.57 11.18
C LEU A 91 5.07 -3.00 11.28
N TRP A 92 5.54 -2.34 10.22
CA TRP A 92 6.87 -1.73 10.18
C TRP A 92 7.01 -0.61 11.18
N ASP A 93 5.98 0.23 11.33
CA ASP A 93 5.99 1.33 12.29
C ASP A 93 6.07 0.82 13.74
N VAL A 94 5.34 -0.25 14.05
CA VAL A 94 5.37 -0.90 15.36
C VAL A 94 6.73 -1.58 15.62
N VAL A 95 7.26 -2.32 14.65
CA VAL A 95 8.57 -2.99 14.76
C VAL A 95 9.69 -1.96 14.94
N ASP A 96 9.66 -0.85 14.21
CA ASP A 96 10.64 0.23 14.32
C ASP A 96 10.64 0.86 15.72
N ASP A 97 9.46 1.11 16.30
CA ASP A 97 9.33 1.63 17.66
C ASP A 97 9.86 0.65 18.70
N PHE A 98 9.58 -0.65 18.55
CA PHE A 98 9.98 -1.67 19.53
C PHE A 98 11.47 -2.02 19.48
N PHE A 99 12.05 -2.17 18.29
CA PHE A 99 13.43 -2.65 18.14
C PHE A 99 14.44 -1.51 17.97
N PHE A 100 14.09 -0.50 17.18
CA PHE A 100 15.03 0.55 16.79
C PHE A 100 14.86 1.84 17.60
N HIS A 101 13.86 1.92 18.48
CA HIS A 101 13.60 3.07 19.37
C HIS A 101 13.70 4.39 18.60
N LYS A 102 12.96 4.46 17.49
CA LYS A 102 13.00 5.55 16.52
C LYS A 102 12.76 6.91 17.20
N GLU A 103 13.46 7.95 16.75
CA GLU A 103 13.26 9.32 17.27
C GLU A 103 11.85 9.85 16.98
N ASN A 104 11.24 9.42 15.87
CA ASN A 104 9.85 9.71 15.54
C ASN A 104 8.95 8.60 16.09
N GLU A 105 8.06 8.97 17.01
CA GLU A 105 7.09 8.06 17.63
C GLU A 105 6.05 7.56 16.62
N SER A 106 5.67 6.28 16.71
CA SER A 106 4.55 5.72 15.94
C SER A 106 3.22 6.41 16.21
N ASP A 107 2.29 6.27 15.26
CA ASP A 107 0.91 6.76 15.43
C ASP A 107 0.23 6.16 16.67
N ALA A 108 0.60 4.92 17.05
CA ALA A 108 0.12 4.26 18.27
C ALA A 108 0.63 4.93 19.56
N SER A 109 1.91 5.30 19.60
CA SER A 109 2.54 6.04 20.70
C SER A 109 1.97 7.45 20.84
N LEU A 110 1.72 8.11 19.71
CA LEU A 110 1.09 9.43 19.69
C LEU A 110 -0.40 9.38 20.09
N LEU A 111 -1.13 8.31 19.71
CA LEU A 111 -2.52 8.13 20.15
C LEU A 111 -2.64 7.97 21.65
N HIS A 112 -1.69 7.28 22.29
CA HIS A 112 -1.63 7.14 23.74
C HIS A 112 -1.56 8.52 24.44
N ARG A 113 -0.80 9.46 23.88
CA ARG A 113 -0.70 10.83 24.42
C ARG A 113 -2.01 11.61 24.30
N LEU A 114 -2.80 11.34 23.26
CA LEU A 114 -4.09 11.99 23.02
C LEU A 114 -5.23 11.35 23.81
N VAL A 115 -5.18 10.03 24.03
CA VAL A 115 -6.16 9.26 24.80
C VAL A 115 -5.44 8.60 25.98
N PRO A 116 -5.14 9.39 27.04
CA PRO A 116 -4.49 8.88 28.24
C PRO A 116 -5.43 7.88 28.92
N GLY A 117 -5.06 6.59 28.88
CA GLY A 117 -5.84 5.49 29.45
C GLY A 117 -5.56 4.13 28.81
N VAL A 118 -5.15 4.13 27.53
CA VAL A 118 -4.81 2.90 26.79
C VAL A 118 -3.32 2.89 26.48
N LYS A 119 -2.59 1.83 26.87
CA LYS A 119 -1.13 1.72 26.65
C LYS A 119 -0.80 1.70 25.15
N PRO A 120 0.36 2.23 24.71
CA PRO A 120 0.78 2.21 23.30
C PRO A 120 0.74 0.81 22.66
N GLY A 121 1.19 -0.21 23.40
CA GLY A 121 1.17 -1.59 22.91
C GLY A 121 -0.24 -2.14 22.63
N VAL A 122 -1.27 -1.67 23.33
CA VAL A 122 -2.67 -2.06 23.06
C VAL A 122 -3.16 -1.42 21.77
N TRP A 123 -2.82 -0.14 21.52
CA TRP A 123 -3.12 0.51 20.24
C TRP A 123 -2.41 -0.18 19.07
N ALA A 124 -1.13 -0.49 19.22
CA ALA A 124 -0.37 -1.25 18.23
C ALA A 124 -1.05 -2.59 17.90
N LEU A 125 -1.49 -3.34 18.92
CA LEU A 125 -2.20 -4.60 18.73
C LEU A 125 -3.53 -4.41 17.98
N ILE A 126 -4.32 -3.38 18.33
CA ILE A 126 -5.59 -3.09 17.65
C ILE A 126 -5.34 -2.85 16.17
N PHE A 127 -4.40 -1.97 15.80
CA PHE A 127 -4.15 -1.64 14.40
C PHE A 127 -3.49 -2.78 13.61
N LEU A 128 -2.66 -3.59 14.26
CA LEU A 128 -2.12 -4.82 13.65
C LEU A 128 -3.24 -5.82 13.35
N LEU A 129 -4.18 -6.00 14.28
CA LEU A 129 -5.33 -6.87 14.06
C LEU A 129 -6.24 -6.34 12.96
N THR A 130 -6.54 -5.05 12.93
CA THR A 130 -7.36 -4.48 11.85
C THR A 130 -6.66 -4.60 10.50
N ALA A 131 -5.35 -4.32 10.41
CA ALA A 131 -4.59 -4.49 9.16
C ALA A 131 -4.59 -5.95 8.69
N SER A 132 -4.46 -6.91 9.62
CA SER A 132 -4.50 -8.35 9.30
C SER A 132 -5.89 -8.79 8.80
N ILE A 133 -6.96 -8.31 9.44
CA ILE A 133 -8.34 -8.56 9.01
C ILE A 133 -8.57 -7.92 7.63
N THR A 134 -8.15 -6.68 7.42
CA THR A 134 -8.28 -6.00 6.13
C THR A 134 -7.54 -6.77 5.03
N LEU A 135 -6.32 -7.23 5.27
CA LEU A 135 -5.57 -8.07 4.32
C LEU A 135 -6.36 -9.33 3.97
N GLY A 136 -6.84 -10.07 4.97
CA GLY A 136 -7.63 -11.28 4.77
C GLY A 136 -8.91 -11.01 3.98
N CYS A 137 -9.67 -9.99 4.36
CA CYS A 137 -10.88 -9.57 3.67
C CYS A 137 -10.62 -9.15 2.21
N SER A 138 -9.53 -8.41 1.95
CA SER A 138 -9.17 -7.97 0.59
C SER A 138 -8.76 -9.13 -0.32
N ILE A 139 -8.05 -10.13 0.20
CA ILE A 139 -7.73 -11.35 -0.55
C ILE A 139 -9.00 -12.13 -0.87
N LEU A 140 -9.89 -12.32 0.12
CA LEU A 140 -11.17 -13.02 -0.07
C LEU A 140 -12.06 -12.27 -1.05
N ALA A 141 -12.12 -10.93 -0.98
CA ALA A 141 -12.86 -10.10 -1.91
C ALA A 141 -12.29 -10.22 -3.33
N GLY A 142 -10.97 -10.15 -3.49
CA GLY A 142 -10.32 -10.31 -4.79
C GLY A 142 -10.65 -11.66 -5.43
N LEU A 143 -10.58 -12.73 -4.63
CA LEU A 143 -10.93 -14.08 -5.09
C LEU A 143 -12.43 -14.23 -5.41
N HIS A 144 -13.31 -13.55 -4.66
CA HIS A 144 -14.76 -13.60 -4.89
C HIS A 144 -15.18 -12.83 -6.15
N PHE A 145 -14.70 -11.60 -6.31
CA PHE A 145 -15.10 -10.71 -7.41
C PHE A 145 -14.44 -11.06 -8.75
N PHE A 146 -13.22 -11.60 -8.75
CA PHE A 146 -12.42 -11.80 -9.96
C PHE A 146 -12.21 -13.28 -10.33
N ARG A 147 -13.21 -14.12 -10.06
CA ARG A 147 -13.18 -15.56 -10.38
C ARG A 147 -13.67 -15.82 -11.82
N GLY A 148 -12.84 -16.39 -12.70
CA GLY A 148 -13.27 -16.85 -14.03
C GLY A 148 -12.13 -17.29 -14.96
N PRO A 149 -12.43 -17.93 -16.11
CA PRO A 149 -11.43 -18.33 -17.10
C PRO A 149 -10.93 -17.18 -18.00
N ASP A 150 -11.73 -16.11 -18.20
CA ASP A 150 -11.45 -15.03 -19.17
C ASP A 150 -10.94 -13.72 -18.54
N ILE A 151 -10.11 -13.80 -17.49
CA ILE A 151 -9.63 -12.60 -16.76
C ILE A 151 -8.64 -11.77 -17.59
N HIS A 152 -8.03 -12.37 -18.63
CA HIS A 152 -6.91 -11.79 -19.38
C HIS A 152 -7.30 -11.13 -20.71
N THR A 153 -8.25 -11.71 -21.44
CA THR A 153 -8.79 -11.20 -22.72
C THR A 153 -9.24 -9.73 -22.64
N PRO A 154 -9.90 -9.31 -21.54
CA PRO A 154 -10.38 -7.96 -21.42
C PRO A 154 -9.21 -6.94 -21.38
N SER A 155 -8.09 -7.25 -20.74
CA SER A 155 -6.99 -6.29 -20.48
C SER A 155 -6.16 -5.94 -21.72
N GLN A 156 -6.18 -6.78 -22.75
CA GLN A 156 -5.44 -6.60 -24.00
C GLN A 156 -6.00 -5.47 -24.87
N HIS A 157 -7.30 -5.17 -24.73
CA HIS A 157 -7.94 -4.05 -25.43
C HIS A 157 -7.87 -2.73 -24.65
N PHE A 158 -7.32 -2.74 -23.42
CA PHE A 158 -7.25 -1.55 -22.57
C PHE A 158 -5.94 -0.80 -22.79
N LEU A 159 -6.05 0.33 -23.52
CA LEU A 159 -4.97 1.23 -23.96
C LEU A 159 -3.80 0.53 -24.70
N PRO A 160 -3.17 1.17 -25.70
CA PRO A 160 -1.99 0.59 -26.32
C PRO A 160 -0.83 0.59 -25.29
N THR A 161 -0.27 -0.60 -25.05
CA THR A 161 0.82 -0.86 -24.09
C THR A 161 1.89 -1.71 -24.73
#